data_AF-A0A8J4E0A3-F1
#
_entry.id   AF-A0A8J4E0A3-F1
#
_cell.length_a   1.000
_cell.length_b   1.000
_cell.length_c   1.000
_cell.angle_alpha   90.00
_cell.angle_beta   90.00
_cell.angle_gamma   90.00
#
_symmetry.space_group_name_H-M   'P 1'
#
loop_
_entity.id
_entity.type
_entity.pdbx_description
1 polymer ?
#
loop_
_entity_poly.entity_id
_entity_poly.type
_entity_poly.pdbx_seq_one_letter_code
_entity_poly.pdbx_strand_id
1 'polypeptide(L)'
;MSPIDETTANNTHEVAQAVTPTARIVYVDYDPLVQAHARTLLTSGPDGATDFVHADVRDVDRVLAEAARTLDLDRPVAVILSGILAHLPTAEEARDVTRRPRSAPTSTVSSSSSPAWST
;
A
#
# COMPACT_ATOMS: atom_id res chain seq x y z
N MET A 1 12.36 2.22 -31.23
CA MET A 1 12.52 1.25 -30.13
C MET A 1 13.07 2.03 -28.95
N SER A 2 12.21 2.57 -28.07
CA SER A 2 12.71 3.30 -26.90
C SER A 2 13.38 2.31 -25.94
N PRO A 3 14.51 2.68 -25.33
CA PRO A 3 15.10 1.89 -24.26
C PRO A 3 14.15 1.96 -23.08
N ILE A 4 13.54 0.82 -22.76
CA ILE A 4 13.01 0.59 -21.42
C ILE A 4 14.23 0.65 -20.50
N ASP A 5 14.31 1.68 -19.66
CA ASP A 5 15.32 1.77 -18.61
C ASP A 5 15.07 0.62 -17.63
N GLU A 6 15.94 -0.38 -17.70
CA GLU A 6 15.85 -1.66 -17.01
C GLU A 6 16.23 -1.56 -15.51
N THR A 7 16.15 -0.38 -14.89
CA THR A 7 16.75 -0.15 -13.56
C THR A 7 15.88 0.52 -12.49
N THR A 8 14.56 0.60 -12.65
CA THR A 8 13.70 1.10 -11.57
C THR A 8 12.69 0.05 -11.13
N ALA A 9 12.96 -0.55 -9.96
CA ALA A 9 11.91 -1.09 -9.11
C ALA A 9 11.04 0.11 -8.67
N ASN A 10 10.14 0.55 -9.55
CA ASN A 10 9.34 1.74 -9.29
C ASN A 10 8.43 1.48 -8.10
N ASN A 11 8.51 2.36 -7.11
CA ASN A 11 7.60 2.35 -5.98
C ASN A 11 6.17 2.62 -6.47
N THR A 12 5.17 2.09 -5.78
CA THR A 12 3.74 2.27 -6.14
C THR A 12 3.37 3.74 -6.38
N HIS A 13 3.85 4.66 -5.55
CA HIS A 13 3.58 6.09 -5.71
C HIS A 13 4.22 6.68 -6.97
N GLU A 14 5.42 6.26 -7.35
CA GLU A 14 6.10 6.73 -8.58
C GLU A 14 5.29 6.33 -9.81
N VAL A 15 4.83 5.08 -9.87
CA VAL A 15 3.98 4.59 -10.96
C VAL A 15 2.64 5.32 -11.00
N ALA A 16 1.99 5.49 -9.84
CA ALA A 16 0.70 6.17 -9.76
C ALA A 16 0.81 7.65 -10.14
N GLN A 17 1.84 8.34 -9.65
CA GLN A 17 2.06 9.77 -9.89
C GLN A 17 2.55 10.09 -11.30
N ALA A 18 3.23 9.15 -11.96
CA ALA A 18 3.56 9.27 -13.38
C ALA A 18 2.30 9.33 -14.27
N VAL A 19 1.22 8.67 -13.87
CA VAL A 19 -0.07 8.69 -14.59
C VAL A 19 -0.99 9.80 -14.07
N THR A 20 -1.02 10.03 -12.76
CA THR A 20 -1.86 11.03 -12.09
C THR A 20 -1.02 11.76 -11.04
N PRO A 21 -0.43 12.93 -11.37
CA PRO A 21 0.49 13.64 -10.46
C PRO A 21 -0.10 13.99 -9.09
N THR A 22 -1.44 14.10 -9.00
CA THR A 22 -2.18 14.37 -7.77
C THR A 22 -2.48 13.12 -6.93
N ALA A 23 -2.02 11.94 -7.35
CA ALA A 23 -2.26 10.68 -6.65
C ALA A 23 -1.66 10.73 -5.23
N ARG A 24 -2.44 10.22 -4.28
CA ARG A 24 -2.09 10.14 -2.87
C ARG A 24 -1.96 8.68 -2.45
N ILE A 25 -0.86 8.34 -1.80
CA ILE A 25 -0.51 6.97 -1.45
C ILE A 25 -0.15 6.92 0.03
N VAL A 26 -0.69 5.95 0.75
CA VAL A 26 -0.30 5.63 2.13
C VAL A 26 0.27 4.21 2.14
N TYR A 27 1.52 4.09 2.57
CA TYR A 27 2.17 2.81 2.82
C TYR A 27 1.94 2.39 4.26
N VAL A 28 1.82 1.08 4.50
CA VAL A 28 1.60 0.53 5.84
C VAL A 28 2.54 -0.64 6.04
N ASP A 29 3.35 -0.60 7.09
CA ASP A 29 4.18 -1.73 7.51
C ASP A 29 4.43 -1.67 9.03
N TYR A 30 4.63 -2.81 9.67
CA TYR A 30 4.93 -2.91 11.10
C TYR A 30 6.41 -3.17 11.36
N ASP A 31 7.23 -3.38 10.34
CA ASP A 31 8.68 -3.52 10.48
C ASP A 31 9.34 -2.13 10.68
N PRO A 32 10.01 -1.88 11.83
CA PRO A 32 10.70 -0.61 12.07
C PRO A 32 11.83 -0.33 11.06
N LEU A 33 12.41 -1.34 10.42
CA LEU A 33 13.40 -1.16 9.36
C LEU A 33 12.78 -0.54 8.10
N VAL A 34 11.55 -0.93 7.76
CA VAL A 34 10.82 -0.37 6.63
C VAL A 34 10.52 1.11 6.88
N GLN A 35 10.14 1.49 8.10
CA GLN A 35 9.90 2.89 8.45
C GLN A 35 11.14 3.78 8.22
N ALA A 36 12.32 3.29 8.60
CA ALA A 36 13.57 4.03 8.41
C ALA A 36 13.90 4.23 6.92
N HIS A 37 13.61 3.22 6.09
CA HIS A 37 13.81 3.29 4.65
C HIS A 37 12.77 4.18 3.95
N ALA A 38 11.51 4.10 4.39
CA ALA A 38 10.36 4.82 3.85
C ALA A 38 10.57 6.34 3.85
N ARG A 39 11.14 6.90 4.93
CA ARG A 39 11.40 8.35 5.03
C ARG A 39 12.35 8.88 3.95
N THR A 40 13.20 8.02 3.40
CA THR A 40 14.18 8.42 2.38
C THR A 40 13.63 8.24 0.96
N LEU A 41 12.74 7.26 0.75
CA LEU A 41 12.25 6.89 -0.58
C LEU A 41 10.86 7.39 -0.93
N LEU A 42 10.00 7.67 0.06
CA LEU A 42 8.61 8.01 -0.18
C LEU A 42 8.43 9.52 -0.36
N THR A 43 9.04 10.06 -1.41
CA THR A 43 8.94 11.47 -1.75
C THR A 43 7.94 11.69 -2.88
N SER A 44 6.98 12.60 -2.66
CA SER A 44 6.05 13.03 -3.70
C SER A 44 6.42 14.42 -4.25
N GLY A 45 5.99 14.68 -5.49
CA GLY A 45 5.93 16.05 -6.02
C GLY A 45 4.89 16.91 -5.28
N PRO A 46 4.87 18.23 -5.52
CA PRO A 46 4.06 19.19 -4.74
C PRO A 46 2.55 18.98 -4.84
N ASP A 47 2.07 18.37 -5.92
CA ASP A 47 0.64 18.16 -6.18
C ASP A 47 0.12 16.81 -5.62
N GLY A 48 1.04 15.88 -5.34
CA GLY A 48 0.75 14.54 -4.81
C GLY A 48 1.00 14.44 -3.32
N ALA A 49 0.84 13.24 -2.76
CA ALA A 49 1.22 12.97 -1.38
C ALA A 49 1.61 11.50 -1.18
N THR A 50 2.61 11.29 -0.32
CA THR A 50 3.04 9.99 0.17
C THR A 50 3.17 10.06 1.68
N ASP A 51 2.64 9.05 2.35
CA ASP A 51 2.76 8.90 3.80
C ASP A 51 3.04 7.44 4.18
N PHE A 52 3.55 7.23 5.38
CA PHE A 52 3.86 5.92 5.92
C PHE A 52 3.27 5.75 7.32
N VAL A 53 2.39 4.76 7.45
CA VAL A 53 1.79 4.36 8.72
C VAL A 53 2.54 3.16 9.27
N HIS A 54 3.19 3.34 10.42
CA HIS A 54 3.76 2.23 11.16
C HIS A 54 2.68 1.54 12.00
N ALA A 55 2.12 0.46 11.46
CA ALA A 55 1.06 -0.30 12.11
C ALA A 55 1.02 -1.74 11.60
N ASP A 56 0.53 -2.64 12.46
CA ASP A 56 0.13 -3.98 12.05
C ASP A 56 -1.14 -3.88 11.18
N VAL A 57 -1.12 -4.47 9.99
CA VAL A 57 -2.24 -4.44 9.03
C VAL A 57 -3.50 -5.11 9.59
N ARG A 58 -3.37 -5.96 10.60
CA ARG A 58 -4.50 -6.59 11.30
C ARG A 58 -5.27 -5.59 12.17
N ASP A 59 -4.65 -4.50 12.61
CA ASP A 59 -5.32 -3.38 13.27
C ASP A 59 -5.92 -2.43 12.22
N VAL A 60 -6.92 -2.94 11.50
CA VAL A 60 -7.53 -2.25 10.35
C VAL A 60 -8.10 -0.89 10.75
N ASP A 61 -8.69 -0.77 11.92
CA ASP A 61 -9.32 0.46 12.37
C ASP A 61 -8.27 1.56 12.61
N ARG A 62 -7.13 1.20 13.21
CA ARG A 62 -5.97 2.11 13.33
C ARG A 62 -5.41 2.49 11.97
N VAL A 63 -5.23 1.52 11.08
CA VAL A 63 -4.70 1.77 9.72
C VAL A 63 -5.58 2.76 8.97
N LEU A 64 -6.90 2.57 9.00
CA LEU A 64 -7.85 3.48 8.34
C LEU A 64 -7.84 4.88 8.97
N ALA A 65 -7.82 4.97 10.30
CA ALA A 65 -7.80 6.26 11.00
C ALA A 65 -6.52 7.07 10.70
N GLU A 66 -5.37 6.42 10.64
CA GLU A 66 -4.10 7.08 10.29
C GLU A 66 -4.05 7.43 8.80
N ALA A 67 -4.49 6.52 7.91
CA ALA A 67 -4.52 6.76 6.47
C ALA A 67 -5.45 7.93 6.08
N ALA A 68 -6.55 8.13 6.81
CA ALA A 68 -7.49 9.23 6.60
C ALA A 68 -6.88 10.63 6.76
N ARG A 69 -5.69 10.75 7.36
CA ARG A 69 -4.96 12.03 7.42
C ARG A 69 -4.44 12.47 6.05
N THR A 70 -4.22 11.52 5.14
CA THR A 70 -3.65 11.75 3.80
C THR A 70 -4.68 11.45 2.71
N LEU A 71 -5.48 10.40 2.88
CA LEU A 71 -6.51 9.95 1.94
C LEU A 71 -7.89 10.46 2.35
N ASP A 72 -8.70 10.79 1.35
CA ASP A 72 -10.13 11.02 1.52
C ASP A 72 -10.87 9.69 1.34
N LEU A 73 -11.26 9.08 2.46
CA LEU A 73 -11.87 7.74 2.49
C LEU A 73 -13.36 7.73 2.12
N ASP A 74 -13.98 8.90 1.93
CA ASP A 74 -15.34 9.01 1.38
C ASP A 74 -15.35 8.86 -0.15
N ARG A 75 -14.16 8.88 -0.78
CA ARG A 75 -13.96 8.59 -2.20
C ARG A 75 -13.39 7.17 -2.42
N PRO A 76 -13.49 6.62 -3.64
CA PRO A 76 -12.92 5.31 -3.95
C PRO A 76 -11.42 5.25 -3.65
N VAL A 77 -11.01 4.23 -2.89
CA VAL A 77 -9.59 3.96 -2.58
C VAL A 77 -9.19 2.59 -3.10
N ALA A 78 -8.05 2.51 -3.76
CA ALA A 78 -7.43 1.24 -4.11
C ALA A 78 -6.57 0.74 -2.93
N VAL A 79 -6.76 -0.50 -2.53
CA VAL A 79 -5.99 -1.18 -1.48
C VAL A 79 -5.14 -2.25 -2.14
N ILE A 80 -3.83 -2.22 -1.88
CA ILE A 80 -2.86 -3.16 -2.44
C ILE A 80 -2.22 -3.94 -1.29
N LEU A 81 -2.46 -5.24 -1.24
CA LEU A 81 -1.90 -6.18 -0.28
C LEU A 81 -0.81 -7.01 -0.97
N SER A 82 0.36 -6.40 -1.20
CA SER A 82 1.45 -7.03 -1.94
C SER A 82 2.39 -7.80 -1.03
N GLY A 83 2.45 -9.13 -1.15
CA GLY A 83 3.35 -9.98 -0.36
C GLY A 83 2.99 -10.14 1.12
N ILE A 84 1.98 -9.44 1.63
CA ILE A 84 1.65 -9.43 3.06
C ILE A 84 0.81 -10.63 3.52
N LEU A 85 -0.02 -11.20 2.65
CA LEU A 85 -0.97 -12.26 3.05
C LEU A 85 -0.28 -13.54 3.54
N ALA A 86 0.90 -13.85 3.01
CA ALA A 86 1.70 -15.02 3.42
C ALA A 86 2.31 -14.86 4.83
N HIS A 87 2.36 -13.64 5.36
CA HIS A 87 2.90 -13.33 6.68
C HIS A 87 1.83 -13.32 7.77
N LEU A 88 0.57 -13.55 7.41
CA LEU A 88 -0.52 -13.62 8.38
C LEU A 88 -0.61 -15.04 8.99
N PRO A 89 -0.77 -15.16 10.32
CA PRO A 89 -0.76 -16.46 11.00
C PRO A 89 -1.87 -17.41 10.53
N THR A 90 -3.01 -16.87 10.09
CA THR A 90 -4.18 -17.66 9.70
C THR A 90 -4.84 -17.18 8.41
N ALA A 91 -5.51 -18.11 7.72
CA ALA A 91 -6.34 -17.78 6.56
C ALA A 91 -7.55 -16.90 6.92
N GLU A 92 -8.01 -16.93 8.18
CA GLU A 92 -9.08 -16.08 8.68
C GLU A 92 -8.64 -14.62 8.78
N GLU A 93 -7.47 -14.36 9.38
CA GLU A 93 -6.88 -13.01 9.42
C GLU A 93 -6.63 -12.45 8.01
N ALA A 94 -6.14 -13.28 7.08
CA ALA A 94 -5.96 -12.88 5.68
C ALA A 94 -7.26 -12.45 4.99
N ARG A 95 -8.36 -13.17 5.26
CA ARG A 95 -9.69 -12.82 4.75
C ARG A 95 -10.20 -11.53 5.37
N ASP A 96 -10.01 -11.34 6.67
CA ASP A 96 -10.49 -10.15 7.37
C ASP A 96 -9.78 -8.87 6.91
N VAL A 97 -8.45 -8.91 6.78
CA VAL A 97 -7.65 -7.79 6.26
C VAL A 97 -8.06 -7.44 4.82
N THR A 98 -8.43 -8.44 4.00
CA THR A 98 -8.88 -8.20 2.62
C THR A 98 -10.30 -7.63 2.56
N ARG A 99 -11.21 -8.07 3.45
CA ARG A 99 -12.63 -7.75 3.35
C ARG A 99 -12.99 -6.41 3.97
N ARG A 100 -12.39 -6.05 5.12
CA ARG A 100 -12.78 -4.86 5.88
C ARG A 100 -12.61 -3.53 5.12
N PRO A 101 -11.53 -3.29 4.35
CA PRO A 101 -11.37 -2.03 3.61
C PRO A 101 -12.39 -1.81 2.47
N ARG A 102 -13.14 -2.85 2.07
CA ARG A 102 -14.12 -2.82 0.96
C ARG A 102 -15.47 -2.19 1.34
N SER A 103 -15.63 -1.61 2.53
CA SER A 103 -16.93 -1.05 2.96
C SER A 103 -17.32 0.26 2.26
N ALA A 104 -16.41 0.92 1.54
CA ALA A 104 -16.74 2.07 0.68
C ALA A 104 -17.17 1.62 -0.74
N PRO A 105 -18.16 2.28 -1.37
CA PRO A 105 -18.91 1.75 -2.52
C PRO A 105 -18.11 1.47 -3.82
N THR A 106 -16.81 1.78 -3.91
CA THR A 106 -16.01 1.51 -5.12
C THR A 106 -14.54 1.14 -4.82
N SER A 107 -14.21 0.73 -3.59
CA SER A 107 -12.82 0.37 -3.25
C SER A 107 -12.43 -0.98 -3.87
N THR A 108 -11.28 -1.02 -4.53
CA THR A 108 -10.71 -2.23 -5.13
C THR A 108 -9.59 -2.77 -4.26
N VAL A 109 -9.58 -4.07 -4.01
CA VAL A 109 -8.49 -4.75 -3.28
C VAL A 109 -7.74 -5.66 -4.27
N SER A 110 -6.44 -5.47 -4.36
CA SER A 110 -5.52 -6.37 -5.10
C SER A 110 -4.60 -7.06 -4.12
N SER A 111 -4.38 -8.37 -4.28
CA SER A 111 -3.47 -9.14 -3.44
C SER A 111 -2.56 -10.03 -4.26
N SER A 112 -1.29 -10.09 -3.88
CA SER A 112 -0.32 -11.04 -4.43
C SER A 112 0.37 -11.78 -3.28
N SER A 113 0.57 -13.09 -3.44
CA SER A 113 1.38 -13.90 -2.54
C SER A 113 2.08 -14.98 -3.36
N SER A 114 3.40 -15.06 -3.26
CA SER A 114 4.14 -16.20 -3.81
C SER A 114 3.94 -17.42 -2.91
N PRO A 115 3.73 -18.64 -3.46
CA PRO A 115 3.71 -19.85 -2.65
C PRO A 115 5.08 -20.03 -1.99
N ALA A 116 5.10 -20.32 -0.68
CA ALA A 116 6.31 -20.45 0.13
C ALA A 116 7.20 -21.68 -0.20
N TRP A 117 6.98 -22.33 -1.35
CA TRP A 117 7.85 -23.37 -1.87
C TRP A 117 8.04 -23.15 -3.37
N SER A 118 9.14 -22.48 -3.72
CA SER A 118 9.70 -22.49 -5.07
C SER A 118 11.21 -22.38 -4.88
N THR A 119 11.77 -23.46 -4.38
CA THR A 119 13.19 -23.83 -4.46
C THR A 119 13.26 -25.35 -4.50
#